data_AF-H8ZDT7-F1
#
_entry.id   AF-H8ZDT7-F1
#
_cell.length_a   1.000
_cell.length_b   1.000
_cell.length_c   1.000
_cell.angle_alpha   90.00
_cell.angle_beta   90.00
_cell.angle_gamma   90.00
#
_symmetry.space_group_name_H-M   'P 1'
#
loop_
_entity.id
_entity.type
_entity.pdbx_description
1 polymer ?
#
loop_
_entity_poly.entity_id
_entity_poly.type
_entity_poly.pdbx_seq_one_letter_code
_entity_poly.pdbx_strand_id
1 'polypeptide(L)'
;MFGLPKEAEQKVERNRFLMKQVENGDLEIIVVTTQDAEYMQSMQTLLVLRTIFQKQLPNMPKEYVTRLLFDTKHRSMAMIDKKENKVVGGICYRLFYNESFAEIVFCAVNSDSQIKGYGEFMMTMLKKTVLADFRDIARKSNELFNSLIYLLTYADNYAIGYFKKQGFTKKITFINWRGRIKDYEGGTLMQGKILPDITQGDVYTMLLDRREKLQEFVKQKYPGLQKEYTMPSTVMDIKSIPGLISAGFTEEIESSLECKGSLKELLLYLCYELRKHNTAWPFLEPVNANDVHDYYTVIKSPMDLQTIQHKIETDQYRAFDEMDSDVQLIISNCYAYNPPGSQYAKCAKSLNDFYQDKVQWCRKALSQRR
;
A
#
# COMPACT_ATOMS: atom_id res chain seq x y z
N MET A 1 18.77 -11.39 2.47
CA MET A 1 17.83 -10.61 1.63
C MET A 1 16.35 -11.04 1.73
N PHE A 2 16.02 -12.21 2.30
CA PHE A 2 14.61 -12.65 2.44
C PHE A 2 14.22 -13.02 3.88
N GLY A 3 14.58 -12.18 4.86
CA GLY A 3 13.98 -12.26 6.19
C GLY A 3 12.49 -11.93 6.12
N LEU A 4 11.72 -12.30 7.12
CA LEU A 4 10.43 -11.66 7.30
C LEU A 4 10.68 -10.18 7.58
N PRO A 5 9.76 -9.28 7.20
CA PRO A 5 9.76 -7.95 7.79
C PRO A 5 9.77 -8.14 9.31
N LYS A 6 10.64 -7.43 10.05
CA LYS A 6 10.72 -7.53 11.52
C LYS A 6 9.34 -7.39 12.18
N GLU A 7 8.45 -6.62 11.56
CA GLU A 7 7.05 -6.46 11.97
C GLU A 7 6.22 -7.76 11.93
N ALA A 8 6.46 -8.65 10.96
CA ALA A 8 5.74 -9.91 10.86
C ALA A 8 6.18 -10.90 11.94
N GLU A 9 7.48 -10.99 12.23
CA GLU A 9 8.02 -11.81 13.32
C GLU A 9 7.47 -11.37 14.68
N GLN A 10 7.48 -10.05 14.95
CA GLN A 10 6.91 -9.48 16.17
C GLN A 10 5.42 -9.80 16.32
N LYS A 11 4.64 -9.83 15.22
CA LYS A 11 3.22 -10.22 15.26
C LYS A 11 3.04 -11.69 15.60
N VAL A 12 3.86 -12.58 15.03
CA VAL A 12 3.79 -14.02 15.33
C VAL A 12 4.11 -14.28 16.79
N GLU A 13 5.17 -13.66 17.30
CA GLU A 13 5.59 -13.81 18.70
C GLU A 13 4.53 -13.28 19.65
N ARG A 14 3.93 -12.12 19.35
CA ARG A 14 2.83 -11.56 20.12
C ARG A 14 1.59 -12.47 20.13
N ASN A 15 1.18 -12.98 18.97
CA ASN A 15 0.02 -13.89 18.91
C ASN A 15 0.29 -15.20 19.66
N ARG A 16 1.52 -15.74 19.57
CA ARG A 16 1.93 -16.92 20.33
C ARG A 16 1.93 -16.66 21.83
N PHE A 17 2.38 -15.48 22.26
CA PHE A 17 2.35 -15.06 23.65
C PHE A 17 0.92 -14.98 24.19
N LEU A 18 0.01 -14.35 23.44
CA LEU A 18 -1.41 -14.27 23.82
C LEU A 18 -2.08 -15.66 23.85
N MET A 19 -1.74 -16.55 22.91
CA MET A 19 -2.22 -17.94 22.94
C MET A 19 -1.73 -18.68 24.19
N LYS A 20 -0.46 -18.53 24.56
CA LYS A 20 0.07 -19.11 25.81
C LYS A 20 -0.63 -18.56 27.04
N GLN A 21 -1.00 -17.28 27.05
CA GLN A 21 -1.81 -16.71 28.14
C GLN A 21 -3.19 -17.34 28.22
N VAL A 22 -3.82 -17.68 27.09
CA VAL A 22 -5.08 -18.42 27.09
C VAL A 22 -4.89 -19.85 27.58
N GLU A 23 -3.84 -20.54 27.15
CA GLU A 23 -3.50 -21.90 27.59
C GLU A 23 -3.18 -21.97 29.10
N ASN A 24 -2.49 -20.95 29.62
CA ASN A 24 -2.18 -20.81 31.03
C ASN A 24 -3.39 -20.38 31.88
N GLY A 25 -4.51 -20.00 31.25
CA GLY A 25 -5.72 -19.52 31.94
C GLY A 25 -5.65 -18.07 32.42
N ASP A 26 -4.64 -17.30 32.02
CA ASP A 26 -4.50 -15.87 32.33
C ASP A 26 -5.55 -15.03 31.57
N LEU A 27 -5.79 -15.39 30.31
CA LEU A 27 -6.82 -14.80 29.46
C LEU A 27 -7.90 -15.84 29.18
N GLU A 28 -9.15 -15.48 29.40
CA GLU A 28 -10.29 -16.33 29.14
C GLU A 28 -11.14 -15.75 28.01
N ILE A 29 -11.52 -16.59 27.06
CA ILE A 29 -12.43 -16.22 25.97
C ILE A 29 -13.72 -16.97 26.20
N ILE A 30 -14.78 -16.22 26.49
CA ILE A 30 -16.11 -16.78 26.68
C ILE A 30 -17.06 -16.29 25.60
N VAL A 31 -17.96 -17.17 25.16
CA VAL A 31 -19.10 -16.77 24.33
C VAL A 31 -20.31 -16.81 25.22
N VAL A 32 -20.97 -15.67 25.36
CA VAL A 32 -22.15 -15.50 26.20
C VAL A 32 -23.38 -15.23 25.34
N THR A 33 -24.49 -15.83 25.76
CA THR A 33 -25.82 -15.61 25.20
C THR A 33 -26.82 -15.40 26.34
N THR A 34 -28.00 -14.85 26.03
CA THR A 34 -29.06 -14.67 27.03
C THR A 34 -29.75 -15.97 27.43
N GLN A 35 -29.43 -17.09 26.78
CA GLN A 35 -30.05 -18.41 27.01
C GLN A 35 -29.12 -19.38 27.75
N ASP A 36 -27.95 -18.91 28.20
CA ASP A 36 -26.97 -19.77 28.86
C ASP A 36 -27.48 -20.25 30.23
N ALA A 37 -27.08 -21.47 30.61
CA ALA A 37 -27.41 -22.05 31.92
C ALA A 37 -26.83 -21.23 33.08
N GLU A 38 -25.66 -20.62 32.89
CA GLU A 38 -25.00 -19.73 33.86
C GLU A 38 -25.45 -18.27 33.68
N TYR A 39 -26.77 -18.07 33.70
CA TYR A 39 -27.41 -16.79 33.36
C TYR A 39 -26.82 -15.58 34.09
N MET A 40 -26.49 -15.70 35.38
CA MET A 40 -25.96 -14.60 36.20
C MET A 40 -24.60 -14.12 35.71
N GLN A 41 -23.69 -15.03 35.37
CA GLN A 41 -22.34 -14.70 34.92
C GLN A 41 -22.34 -14.18 33.47
N SER A 42 -23.17 -14.79 32.61
CA SER A 42 -23.39 -14.29 31.25
C SER A 42 -23.99 -12.87 31.26
N MET A 43 -24.96 -12.61 32.15
CA MET A 43 -25.59 -11.30 32.28
C MET A 43 -24.60 -10.23 32.78
N GLN A 44 -23.78 -10.56 33.78
CA GLN A 44 -22.74 -9.64 34.27
C GLN A 44 -21.76 -9.27 33.15
N THR A 45 -21.31 -10.26 32.38
CA THR A 45 -20.43 -10.03 31.23
C THR A 45 -21.08 -9.14 30.18
N LEU A 46 -22.34 -9.39 29.83
CA LEU A 46 -23.10 -8.59 28.87
C LEU A 46 -23.28 -7.13 29.33
N LEU A 47 -23.49 -6.89 30.62
CA LEU A 47 -23.60 -5.54 31.20
C LEU A 47 -22.27 -4.78 31.11
N VAL A 48 -21.14 -5.45 31.35
CA VAL A 48 -19.81 -4.85 31.19
C VAL A 48 -19.54 -4.55 29.71
N LEU A 49 -19.82 -5.49 28.82
CA LEU A 49 -19.69 -5.30 27.37
C LEU A 49 -20.56 -4.15 26.86
N ARG A 50 -21.82 -4.04 27.33
CA ARG A 50 -22.70 -2.91 27.04
C ARG A 50 -22.03 -1.59 27.37
N THR A 51 -21.40 -1.49 28.54
CA THR A 51 -20.70 -0.28 28.97
C THR A 51 -19.50 0.04 28.08
N ILE A 52 -18.74 -0.99 27.66
CA ILE A 52 -17.61 -0.84 26.73
C ILE A 52 -18.10 -0.36 25.37
N PHE A 53 -19.10 -1.02 24.77
CA PHE A 53 -19.63 -0.65 23.46
C PHE A 53 -20.23 0.76 23.46
N GLN A 54 -20.96 1.16 24.49
CA GLN A 54 -21.52 2.52 24.60
C GLN A 54 -20.44 3.60 24.71
N LYS A 55 -19.29 3.30 25.32
CA LYS A 55 -18.16 4.25 25.41
C LYS A 55 -17.37 4.32 24.10
N GLN A 56 -17.14 3.18 23.45
CA GLN A 56 -16.30 3.10 22.25
C GLN A 56 -17.05 3.41 20.94
N LEU A 57 -18.39 3.33 20.94
CA LEU A 57 -19.25 3.58 19.78
C LEU A 57 -20.22 4.75 20.07
N PRO A 58 -19.75 6.01 20.11
CA PRO A 58 -20.57 7.17 20.49
C PRO A 58 -21.70 7.46 19.51
N ASN A 59 -21.54 7.08 18.23
CA ASN A 59 -22.54 7.29 17.18
C ASN A 59 -23.73 6.31 17.28
N MET A 60 -23.63 5.28 18.12
CA MET A 60 -24.67 4.26 18.28
C MET A 60 -25.60 4.58 19.46
N PRO A 61 -26.93 4.63 19.25
CA PRO A 61 -27.86 4.90 20.34
C PRO A 61 -27.75 3.87 21.47
N LYS A 62 -27.75 4.33 22.73
CA LYS A 62 -27.55 3.45 23.91
C LYS A 62 -28.62 2.35 24.01
N GLU A 63 -29.86 2.68 23.69
CA GLU A 63 -30.99 1.74 23.66
C GLU A 63 -30.80 0.69 22.57
N TYR A 64 -30.31 1.11 21.40
CA TYR A 64 -30.04 0.22 20.28
C TYR A 64 -28.99 -0.83 20.62
N VAL A 65 -27.86 -0.39 21.21
CA VAL A 65 -26.78 -1.28 21.69
C VAL A 65 -27.32 -2.28 22.71
N THR A 66 -28.09 -1.79 23.68
CA THR A 66 -28.67 -2.62 24.75
C THR A 66 -29.62 -3.67 24.16
N ARG A 67 -30.52 -3.25 23.26
CA ARG A 67 -31.52 -4.15 22.65
C ARG A 67 -30.87 -5.27 21.85
N LEU A 68 -29.79 -5.01 21.12
CA LEU A 68 -29.11 -6.05 20.33
C LEU A 68 -28.23 -6.97 21.19
N LEU A 69 -27.56 -6.46 22.21
CA LEU A 69 -26.74 -7.30 23.11
C LEU A 69 -27.57 -8.32 23.88
N PHE A 70 -28.81 -7.96 24.23
CA PHE A 70 -29.74 -8.83 24.96
C PHE A 70 -30.76 -9.54 24.05
N ASP A 71 -30.56 -9.48 22.73
CA ASP A 71 -31.40 -10.22 21.78
C ASP A 71 -30.95 -11.69 21.74
N THR A 72 -31.90 -12.61 21.81
CA THR A 72 -31.66 -14.07 21.82
C THR A 72 -30.98 -14.59 20.56
N LYS A 73 -31.05 -13.86 19.45
CA LYS A 73 -30.41 -14.22 18.17
C LYS A 73 -28.94 -13.79 18.11
N HIS A 74 -28.49 -12.96 19.03
CA HIS A 74 -27.13 -12.44 19.06
C HIS A 74 -26.29 -13.21 20.07
N ARG A 75 -25.01 -13.32 19.77
CA ARG A 75 -24.00 -13.90 20.64
C ARG A 75 -22.91 -12.87 20.86
N SER A 76 -22.34 -12.84 22.05
CA SER A 76 -21.24 -11.94 22.37
C SER A 76 -20.04 -12.73 22.83
N MET A 77 -18.94 -12.63 22.09
CA MET A 77 -17.66 -13.15 22.54
C MET A 77 -16.96 -12.08 23.38
N ALA A 78 -16.66 -12.39 24.64
CA ALA A 78 -15.94 -11.53 25.56
C ALA A 78 -14.55 -12.10 25.83
N MET A 79 -13.57 -11.21 25.96
CA MET A 79 -12.24 -11.57 26.44
C MET A 79 -12.03 -10.98 27.83
N ILE A 80 -11.71 -11.85 28.78
CA ILE A 80 -11.59 -11.55 30.19
C ILE A 80 -10.14 -11.78 30.60
N ASP A 81 -9.53 -10.79 31.25
CA ASP A 81 -8.25 -10.96 31.91
C ASP A 81 -8.52 -11.45 33.34
N LYS A 82 -8.14 -12.69 33.66
CA LYS A 82 -8.34 -13.27 35.00
C LYS A 82 -7.41 -12.68 36.04
N LYS A 83 -6.26 -12.10 35.65
CA LYS A 83 -5.33 -11.47 36.60
C LYS A 83 -5.93 -10.19 37.17
N GLU A 84 -6.58 -9.41 36.31
CA GLU A 84 -7.23 -8.15 36.70
C GLU A 84 -8.74 -8.33 36.98
N ASN A 85 -9.29 -9.52 36.71
CA ASN A 85 -10.72 -9.83 36.71
C ASN A 85 -11.54 -8.78 35.91
N LYS A 86 -11.02 -8.37 34.76
CA LYS A 86 -11.54 -7.26 33.95
C LYS A 86 -11.84 -7.72 32.53
N VAL A 87 -12.99 -7.30 32.01
CA VAL A 87 -13.34 -7.51 30.60
C VAL A 87 -12.52 -6.54 29.75
N VAL A 88 -11.67 -7.10 28.88
CA VAL A 88 -10.76 -6.35 28.01
C VAL A 88 -11.51 -5.80 26.79
N GLY A 89 -12.46 -6.57 26.26
CA GLY A 89 -13.22 -6.21 25.07
C GLY A 89 -14.14 -7.34 24.63
N GLY A 90 -14.85 -7.11 23.54
CA GLY A 90 -15.70 -8.14 22.96
C GLY A 90 -16.21 -7.84 21.57
N ILE A 91 -16.80 -8.87 20.98
CA ILE A 91 -17.43 -8.84 19.67
C ILE A 91 -18.83 -9.41 19.77
N CYS A 92 -19.83 -8.62 19.42
CA CYS A 92 -21.21 -9.06 19.28
C CYS A 92 -21.46 -9.44 17.82
N TYR A 93 -21.95 -10.66 17.59
CA TYR A 93 -22.21 -11.19 16.27
C TYR A 93 -23.51 -11.99 16.22
N ARG A 94 -24.03 -12.19 15.01
CA ARG A 94 -25.22 -12.98 14.73
C ARG A 94 -24.94 -13.99 13.64
N LEU A 95 -25.37 -15.23 13.83
CA LEU A 95 -25.13 -16.33 12.91
C LEU A 95 -26.33 -16.54 11.98
N PHE A 96 -26.05 -16.73 10.68
CA PHE A 96 -27.00 -17.09 9.65
C PHE A 96 -26.54 -18.40 9.00
N TYR A 97 -26.99 -19.52 9.58
CA TYR A 97 -26.54 -20.85 9.19
C TYR A 97 -26.96 -21.24 7.78
N ASN A 98 -28.24 -21.05 7.45
CA ASN A 98 -28.81 -21.42 6.16
C ASN A 98 -28.11 -20.67 5.01
N GLU A 99 -27.72 -19.42 5.23
CA GLU A 99 -27.04 -18.59 4.26
C GLU A 99 -25.51 -18.67 4.35
N SER A 100 -24.93 -19.40 5.31
CA SER A 100 -23.47 -19.55 5.50
C SER A 100 -22.72 -18.23 5.74
N PHE A 101 -23.28 -17.33 6.54
CA PHE A 101 -22.58 -16.11 6.95
C PHE A 101 -22.83 -15.72 8.42
N ALA A 102 -21.98 -14.84 8.94
CA ALA A 102 -22.19 -14.19 10.24
C ALA A 102 -22.08 -12.68 10.10
N GLU A 103 -22.97 -11.97 10.78
CA GLU A 103 -22.97 -10.51 10.91
C GLU A 103 -22.20 -10.11 12.16
N ILE A 104 -21.17 -9.27 12.04
CA ILE A 104 -20.51 -8.63 13.17
C ILE A 104 -21.22 -7.30 13.40
N VAL A 105 -21.93 -7.23 14.52
CA VAL A 105 -22.75 -6.08 14.91
C VAL A 105 -21.92 -5.06 15.67
N PHE A 106 -21.18 -5.51 16.69
CA PHE A 106 -20.31 -4.63 17.50
C PHE A 106 -18.94 -5.26 17.66
N CYS A 107 -17.90 -4.43 17.61
CA CYS A 107 -16.52 -4.84 17.90
C CYS A 107 -15.83 -3.68 18.62
N ALA A 108 -15.40 -3.92 19.86
CA ALA A 108 -14.72 -2.91 20.64
C ALA A 108 -13.75 -3.53 21.65
N VAL A 109 -12.64 -2.83 21.88
CA VAL A 109 -11.68 -3.11 22.94
C VAL A 109 -11.66 -1.89 23.86
N ASN A 110 -11.46 -2.11 25.15
CA ASN A 110 -11.28 -1.01 26.09
C ASN A 110 -10.03 -0.18 25.74
N SER A 111 -10.10 1.15 25.88
CA SER A 111 -9.05 2.08 25.45
C SER A 111 -7.70 1.80 26.10
N ASP A 112 -7.69 1.39 27.38
CA ASP A 112 -6.48 1.02 28.14
C ASP A 112 -5.68 -0.11 27.47
N SER A 113 -6.36 -0.92 26.65
CA SER A 113 -5.86 -2.18 26.10
C SER A 113 -5.76 -2.17 24.57
N GLN A 114 -6.04 -1.05 23.91
CA GLN A 114 -6.14 -0.97 22.44
C GLN A 114 -4.80 -1.12 21.71
N ILE A 115 -3.67 -0.89 22.39
CA ILE A 115 -2.30 -0.92 21.80
C ILE A 115 -1.65 -2.33 21.93
N LYS A 116 -2.19 -3.21 22.76
CA LYS A 116 -1.60 -4.53 23.08
C LYS A 116 -1.84 -5.62 22.01
N GLY A 117 -2.53 -5.30 20.91
CA GLY A 117 -2.83 -6.26 19.84
C GLY A 117 -4.05 -7.16 20.09
N TYR A 118 -4.75 -6.96 21.20
CA TYR A 118 -5.96 -7.72 21.56
C TYR A 118 -7.06 -7.70 20.49
N GLY A 119 -7.23 -6.60 19.75
CA GLY A 119 -8.23 -6.52 18.69
C GLY A 119 -8.00 -7.52 17.54
N GLU A 120 -6.74 -7.75 17.16
CA GLU A 120 -6.37 -8.73 16.14
C GLU A 120 -6.57 -10.16 16.68
N PHE A 121 -6.17 -10.38 17.93
CA PHE A 121 -6.34 -11.65 18.62
C PHE A 121 -7.82 -12.04 18.76
N MET A 122 -8.67 -11.11 19.21
CA MET A 122 -10.12 -11.33 19.30
C MET A 122 -10.72 -11.68 17.94
N MET A 123 -10.33 -11.01 16.84
CA MET A 123 -10.86 -11.38 15.52
C MET A 123 -10.44 -12.80 15.11
N THR A 124 -9.20 -13.21 15.40
CA THR A 124 -8.75 -14.58 15.17
C THR A 124 -9.56 -15.59 15.97
N MET A 125 -9.83 -15.28 17.25
CA MET A 125 -10.65 -16.13 18.12
C MET A 125 -12.09 -16.20 17.66
N LEU A 126 -12.67 -15.07 17.26
CA LEU A 126 -14.01 -15.02 16.67
C LEU A 126 -14.11 -15.94 15.45
N LYS A 127 -13.15 -15.87 14.52
CA LYS A 127 -13.16 -16.75 13.34
C LYS A 127 -13.09 -18.23 13.72
N LYS A 128 -12.32 -18.58 14.75
CA LYS A 128 -12.26 -19.96 15.28
C LYS A 128 -13.60 -20.37 15.89
N THR A 129 -14.18 -19.52 16.73
CA THR A 129 -15.46 -19.80 17.40
C THR A 129 -16.60 -19.90 16.41
N VAL A 130 -16.71 -18.98 15.44
CA VAL A 130 -17.70 -19.04 14.37
C VAL A 130 -17.53 -20.33 13.56
N LEU A 131 -16.30 -20.72 13.22
CA LEU A 131 -16.06 -21.98 12.50
C LEU A 131 -16.48 -23.21 13.33
N ALA A 132 -16.21 -23.23 14.64
CA ALA A 132 -16.63 -24.29 15.55
C ALA A 132 -18.17 -24.34 15.66
N ASP A 133 -18.80 -23.20 15.87
CA ASP A 133 -20.26 -23.02 15.88
C ASP A 133 -20.90 -23.57 14.59
N PHE A 134 -20.31 -23.27 13.43
CA PHE A 134 -20.77 -23.79 12.13
C PHE A 134 -20.65 -25.32 12.03
N ARG A 135 -19.52 -25.87 12.48
CA ARG A 135 -19.29 -27.33 12.50
C ARG A 135 -20.20 -28.07 13.47
N ASP A 136 -20.49 -27.49 14.64
CA ASP A 136 -21.30 -28.15 15.65
C ASP A 136 -22.78 -28.22 15.27
N ILE A 137 -23.31 -27.21 14.58
CA ILE A 137 -24.67 -27.31 14.02
C ILE A 137 -24.71 -28.28 12.85
N ALA A 138 -23.71 -28.27 11.97
CA ALA A 138 -23.64 -29.22 10.87
C ALA A 138 -23.58 -30.68 11.36
N ARG A 139 -22.86 -30.94 12.45
CA ARG A 139 -22.85 -32.25 13.12
C ARG A 139 -24.23 -32.63 13.64
N LYS A 140 -24.99 -31.69 14.22
CA LYS A 140 -26.36 -31.93 14.69
C LYS A 140 -27.36 -32.17 13.56
N SER A 141 -27.16 -31.54 12.39
CA SER A 141 -27.98 -31.77 11.19
C SER A 141 -27.50 -32.96 10.34
N ASN A 142 -26.42 -33.63 10.75
CA ASN A 142 -25.81 -34.75 10.04
C ASN A 142 -25.32 -34.40 8.62
N GLU A 143 -24.92 -33.15 8.39
CA GLU A 143 -24.43 -32.64 7.11
C GLU A 143 -22.91 -32.42 7.14
N LEU A 144 -22.23 -32.71 6.02
CA LEU A 144 -20.81 -32.37 5.85
C LEU A 144 -20.68 -30.87 5.52
N PHE A 145 -20.23 -30.08 6.49
CA PHE A 145 -19.97 -28.66 6.25
C PHE A 145 -18.57 -28.44 5.70
N ASN A 146 -18.47 -28.21 4.39
CA ASN A 146 -17.23 -27.78 3.72
C ASN A 146 -17.39 -26.44 2.96
N SER A 147 -18.42 -25.68 3.30
CA SER A 147 -18.72 -24.41 2.63
C SER A 147 -17.91 -23.25 3.20
N LEU A 148 -17.66 -22.27 2.34
CA LEU A 148 -17.07 -20.98 2.73
C LEU A 148 -18.01 -20.23 3.67
N ILE A 149 -17.50 -19.78 4.82
CA ILE A 149 -18.26 -18.92 5.74
C ILE A 149 -17.88 -17.46 5.45
N TYR A 150 -18.89 -16.62 5.29
CA TYR A 150 -18.72 -15.19 5.09
C TYR A 150 -18.90 -14.42 6.40
N LEU A 151 -18.07 -13.39 6.62
CA LEU A 151 -18.28 -12.42 7.69
C LEU A 151 -18.69 -11.09 7.07
N LEU A 152 -19.77 -10.49 7.55
CA LEU A 152 -20.25 -9.20 7.09
C LEU A 152 -20.31 -8.21 8.25
N THR A 153 -19.95 -6.97 7.99
CA THR A 153 -20.02 -5.90 9.00
C THR A 153 -20.18 -4.55 8.33
N TYR A 154 -20.92 -3.65 8.99
CA TYR A 154 -20.91 -2.25 8.68
C TYR A 154 -19.83 -1.56 9.51
N ALA A 155 -18.77 -1.12 8.84
CA ALA A 155 -17.63 -0.48 9.49
C ALA A 155 -17.70 1.04 9.35
N ASP A 156 -17.55 1.74 10.46
CA ASP A 156 -17.31 3.19 10.47
C ASP A 156 -15.98 3.52 9.79
N ASN A 157 -15.84 4.76 9.30
CA ASN A 157 -14.64 5.22 8.58
C ASN A 157 -13.33 4.99 9.34
N TYR A 158 -13.35 5.12 10.67
CA TYR A 158 -12.19 4.86 11.54
C TYR A 158 -11.84 3.36 11.66
N ALA A 159 -12.83 2.48 11.48
CA ALA A 159 -12.67 1.03 11.65
C ALA A 159 -12.31 0.31 10.32
N ILE A 160 -12.50 0.95 9.16
CA ILE A 160 -12.19 0.35 7.85
C ILE A 160 -10.74 -0.16 7.79
N GLY A 161 -9.78 0.61 8.32
CA GLY A 161 -8.37 0.22 8.36
C GLY A 161 -8.11 -1.03 9.19
N TYR A 162 -8.82 -1.18 10.32
CA TYR A 162 -8.77 -2.38 11.15
C TYR A 162 -9.31 -3.59 10.39
N PHE A 163 -10.53 -3.52 9.85
CA PHE A 163 -11.15 -4.63 9.14
C PHE A 163 -10.35 -5.04 7.89
N LYS A 164 -9.78 -4.08 7.16
CA LYS A 164 -8.88 -4.36 6.03
C LYS A 164 -7.67 -5.19 6.45
N LYS A 165 -7.06 -4.89 7.61
CA LYS A 165 -5.95 -5.68 8.18
C LYS A 165 -6.39 -7.10 8.58
N GLN A 166 -7.66 -7.28 8.96
CA GLN A 166 -8.23 -8.59 9.30
C GLN A 166 -8.68 -9.43 8.09
N GLY A 167 -8.45 -8.94 6.87
CA GLY A 167 -8.81 -9.62 5.62
C GLY A 167 -10.20 -9.31 5.09
N PHE A 168 -10.83 -8.21 5.53
CA PHE A 168 -12.09 -7.75 4.97
C PHE A 168 -11.87 -6.87 3.73
N THR A 169 -12.79 -6.96 2.77
CA THR A 169 -12.80 -6.17 1.55
C THR A 169 -14.10 -5.38 1.43
N LYS A 170 -14.03 -4.22 0.78
CA LYS A 170 -15.22 -3.43 0.40
C LYS A 170 -15.98 -4.05 -0.79
N LYS A 171 -15.31 -4.92 -1.56
CA LYS A 171 -15.94 -5.60 -2.71
C LYS A 171 -16.75 -6.80 -2.22
N ILE A 172 -18.06 -6.62 -2.14
CA ILE A 172 -19.00 -7.64 -1.70
C ILE A 172 -19.25 -8.62 -2.86
N THR A 173 -18.85 -9.88 -2.69
CA THR A 173 -19.08 -10.96 -3.66
C THR A 173 -20.26 -11.84 -3.26
N PHE A 174 -20.59 -11.87 -1.97
CA PHE A 174 -21.68 -12.65 -1.43
C PHE A 174 -23.00 -11.90 -1.61
N ILE A 175 -24.08 -12.57 -2.05
CA ILE A 175 -25.36 -11.91 -2.40
C ILE A 175 -26.47 -12.22 -1.38
N ASN A 176 -26.40 -13.39 -0.72
CA ASN A 176 -27.49 -13.91 0.12
C ASN A 176 -27.68 -13.16 1.45
N TRP A 177 -27.00 -12.03 1.66
CA TRP A 177 -27.15 -11.18 2.84
C TRP A 177 -28.26 -10.13 2.72
N ARG A 178 -28.73 -9.86 1.49
CA ARG A 178 -29.72 -8.79 1.23
C ARG A 178 -31.00 -9.05 2.02
N GLY A 179 -31.41 -8.07 2.82
CA GLY A 179 -32.59 -8.16 3.69
C GLY A 179 -32.40 -8.96 4.98
N ARG A 180 -31.18 -9.43 5.29
CA ARG A 180 -30.86 -10.16 6.54
C ARG A 180 -30.10 -9.31 7.56
N ILE A 181 -29.20 -8.45 7.09
CA ILE A 181 -28.43 -7.51 7.92
C ILE A 181 -29.08 -6.13 7.90
N LYS A 182 -28.80 -5.33 8.92
CA LYS A 182 -29.32 -3.96 9.01
C LYS A 182 -28.38 -2.98 8.31
N ASP A 183 -28.97 -2.06 7.56
CA ASP A 183 -28.23 -0.95 6.95
C ASP A 183 -28.01 0.15 8.00
N TYR A 184 -26.77 0.62 8.09
CA TYR A 184 -26.38 1.70 9.00
C TYR A 184 -26.00 2.92 8.18
N GLU A 185 -26.65 4.05 8.45
CA GLU A 185 -26.26 5.33 7.84
C GLU A 185 -24.83 5.69 8.25
N GLY A 186 -23.99 5.98 7.26
CA GLY A 186 -22.56 6.32 7.47
C GLY A 186 -21.62 5.11 7.62
N GLY A 187 -22.13 3.89 7.64
CA GLY A 187 -21.31 2.66 7.67
C GLY A 187 -20.93 2.18 6.27
N THR A 188 -19.69 1.71 6.10
CA THR A 188 -19.27 0.99 4.88
C THR A 188 -19.43 -0.52 5.08
N LEU A 189 -20.23 -1.17 4.24
CA LEU A 189 -20.33 -2.63 4.25
C LEU A 189 -18.99 -3.26 3.84
N MET A 190 -18.50 -4.19 4.66
CA MET A 190 -17.27 -4.92 4.43
C MET A 190 -17.49 -6.44 4.56
N GLN A 191 -16.82 -7.21 3.72
CA GLN A 191 -16.90 -8.67 3.67
C GLN A 191 -15.56 -9.32 3.99
N GLY A 192 -15.56 -10.22 4.97
CA GLY A 192 -14.48 -11.16 5.28
C GLY A 192 -14.85 -12.57 4.85
N LYS A 193 -13.84 -13.43 4.69
CA LYS A 193 -14.02 -14.86 4.39
C LYS A 193 -13.27 -15.70 5.43
N ILE A 194 -13.91 -16.75 5.93
CA ILE A 194 -13.28 -17.77 6.74
C ILE A 194 -13.12 -19.01 5.87
N LEU A 195 -11.88 -19.47 5.76
CA LEU A 195 -11.54 -20.71 5.05
C LEU A 195 -11.57 -21.86 6.07
N PRO A 196 -12.43 -22.88 5.89
CA PRO A 196 -12.59 -23.97 6.84
C PRO A 196 -11.34 -24.85 6.97
N ASP A 197 -10.53 -24.93 5.93
CA ASP A 197 -9.31 -25.74 5.88
C ASP A 197 -8.11 -25.10 6.59
N ILE A 198 -8.19 -23.81 6.90
CA ILE A 198 -7.07 -23.06 7.49
C ILE A 198 -7.36 -22.78 8.95
N THR A 199 -6.55 -23.39 9.83
CA THR A 199 -6.55 -23.08 11.26
C THR A 199 -6.13 -21.63 11.47
N GLN A 200 -7.08 -20.73 11.72
CA GLN A 200 -6.86 -19.28 11.74
C GLN A 200 -5.83 -18.80 12.78
N GLY A 201 -5.53 -19.61 13.81
CA GLY A 201 -4.49 -19.29 14.80
C GLY A 201 -3.07 -19.50 14.29
N ASP A 202 -2.91 -20.34 13.26
CA ASP A 202 -1.63 -20.78 12.72
C ASP A 202 -1.39 -20.25 11.30
N VAL A 203 -2.18 -19.29 10.82
CA VAL A 203 -2.00 -18.75 9.45
C VAL A 203 -0.56 -18.26 9.27
N TYR A 204 -0.02 -17.58 10.27
CA TYR A 204 1.35 -17.11 10.20
C TYR A 204 2.37 -18.25 10.25
N THR A 205 2.22 -19.24 11.12
CA THR A 205 3.13 -20.40 11.19
C THR A 205 3.06 -21.24 9.91
N MET A 206 1.87 -21.42 9.32
CA MET A 206 1.68 -22.07 8.02
C MET A 206 2.32 -21.29 6.87
N LEU A 207 2.22 -19.95 6.87
CA LEU A 207 2.88 -19.11 5.87
C LEU A 207 4.41 -19.17 6.01
N LEU A 208 4.91 -19.25 7.23
CA LEU A 208 6.34 -19.45 7.52
C LEU A 208 6.84 -20.78 6.97
N ASP A 209 6.19 -21.88 7.34
CA ASP A 209 6.53 -23.23 6.87
C ASP A 209 6.47 -23.34 5.35
N ARG A 210 5.42 -22.80 4.71
CA ARG A 210 5.32 -22.75 3.24
C ARG A 210 6.45 -21.95 2.60
N ARG A 211 6.83 -20.83 3.21
CA ARG A 211 7.92 -19.98 2.71
C ARG A 211 9.27 -20.66 2.87
N GLU A 212 9.52 -21.32 3.99
CA GLU A 212 10.76 -22.10 4.22
C GLU A 212 10.89 -23.21 3.19
N LYS A 213 9.83 -23.99 2.95
CA LYS A 213 9.79 -25.02 1.90
C LYS A 213 10.04 -24.44 0.50
N LEU A 214 9.44 -23.29 0.17
CA LEU A 214 9.72 -22.61 -1.10
C LEU A 214 11.16 -22.12 -1.19
N GLN A 215 11.75 -21.65 -0.09
CA GLN A 215 13.14 -21.23 -0.06
C GLN A 215 14.10 -22.42 -0.22
N GLU A 216 13.83 -23.54 0.42
CA GLU A 216 14.58 -24.79 0.22
C GLU A 216 14.48 -25.27 -1.22
N PHE A 217 13.27 -25.27 -1.79
CA PHE A 217 13.05 -25.60 -3.19
C PHE A 217 13.83 -24.68 -4.13
N VAL A 218 13.84 -23.37 -3.87
CA VAL A 218 14.62 -22.39 -4.67
C VAL A 218 16.12 -22.61 -4.49
N LYS A 219 16.61 -22.89 -3.27
CA LYS A 219 18.03 -23.20 -3.01
C LYS A 219 18.47 -24.47 -3.74
N GLN A 220 17.65 -25.51 -3.72
CA GLN A 220 17.93 -26.77 -4.43
C GLN A 220 17.94 -26.57 -5.94
N LYS A 221 16.96 -25.82 -6.47
CA LYS A 221 16.82 -25.58 -7.91
C LYS A 221 17.86 -24.58 -8.44
N TYR A 222 18.29 -23.62 -7.63
CA TYR A 222 19.21 -22.54 -8.00
C TYR A 222 20.27 -22.28 -6.92
N PRO A 223 21.31 -23.13 -6.82
CA PRO A 223 22.33 -23.03 -5.77
C PRO A 223 23.19 -21.75 -5.81
N GLY A 224 23.12 -20.97 -6.90
CA GLY A 224 23.88 -19.72 -7.08
C GLY A 224 23.16 -18.42 -6.71
N LEU A 225 21.84 -18.46 -6.43
CA LEU A 225 21.02 -17.24 -6.33
C LEU A 225 21.27 -16.40 -5.06
N GLN A 226 22.02 -16.92 -4.09
CA GLN A 226 22.23 -16.29 -2.77
C GLN A 226 23.61 -15.66 -2.56
N LYS A 227 24.52 -15.75 -3.54
CA LYS A 227 25.78 -15.00 -3.44
C LYS A 227 25.43 -13.52 -3.61
N GLU A 228 25.81 -12.68 -2.65
CA GLU A 228 25.83 -11.23 -2.87
C GLU A 228 26.56 -11.00 -4.19
N TYR A 229 25.89 -10.28 -5.10
CA TYR A 229 26.47 -10.01 -6.40
C TYR A 229 27.66 -9.08 -6.19
N THR A 230 28.87 -9.64 -6.23
CA THR A 230 30.09 -8.86 -6.26
C THR A 230 30.28 -8.38 -7.70
N MET A 231 30.32 -7.06 -7.89
CA MET A 231 30.65 -6.47 -9.19
C MET A 231 31.99 -7.08 -9.66
N PRO A 232 32.05 -7.68 -10.86
CA PRO A 232 33.29 -8.18 -11.39
C PRO A 232 34.28 -7.02 -11.60
N SER A 233 35.56 -7.25 -11.31
CA SER A 233 36.64 -6.27 -11.49
C SER A 233 36.90 -5.93 -12.96
N THR A 234 36.36 -6.73 -13.89
CA THR A 234 36.52 -6.63 -15.33
C THR A 234 35.15 -6.48 -16.01
N VAL A 235 35.12 -5.71 -17.10
CA VAL A 235 33.93 -5.58 -17.95
C VAL A 235 33.63 -6.96 -18.56
N MET A 236 32.54 -7.58 -18.12
CA MET A 236 32.06 -8.85 -18.69
C MET A 236 31.15 -8.55 -19.87
N ASP A 237 31.22 -9.40 -20.89
CA ASP A 237 30.27 -9.37 -21.99
C ASP A 237 28.86 -9.72 -21.48
N ILE A 238 27.86 -8.92 -21.87
CA ILE A 238 26.47 -9.03 -21.44
C ILE A 238 25.90 -10.41 -21.80
N LYS A 239 26.36 -10.99 -22.92
CA LYS A 239 25.97 -12.33 -23.41
C LYS A 239 26.44 -13.47 -22.52
N SER A 240 27.49 -13.25 -21.73
CA SER A 240 28.07 -14.28 -20.86
C SER A 240 27.36 -14.41 -19.51
N ILE A 241 26.40 -13.52 -19.19
CA ILE A 241 25.72 -13.49 -17.90
C ILE A 241 24.68 -14.62 -17.82
N PRO A 242 24.85 -15.64 -16.96
CA PRO A 242 23.94 -16.80 -16.91
C PRO A 242 22.48 -16.45 -16.60
N GLY A 243 22.27 -15.38 -15.81
CA GLY A 243 20.95 -14.85 -15.49
C GLY A 243 20.20 -14.26 -16.69
N LEU A 244 20.90 -13.64 -17.65
CA LEU A 244 20.29 -13.12 -18.88
C LEU A 244 19.92 -14.25 -19.84
N ILE A 245 20.81 -15.23 -20.00
CA ILE A 245 20.57 -16.39 -20.87
C ILE A 245 19.32 -17.15 -20.39
N SER A 246 19.22 -17.40 -19.09
CA SER A 246 18.05 -18.08 -18.49
C SER A 246 16.75 -17.27 -18.56
N ALA A 247 16.83 -15.94 -18.65
CA ALA A 247 15.68 -15.05 -18.85
C ALA A 247 15.23 -14.96 -20.31
N GLY A 248 15.93 -15.64 -21.23
CA GLY A 248 15.61 -15.62 -22.66
C GLY A 248 16.09 -14.36 -23.38
N PHE A 249 17.21 -13.79 -22.94
CA PHE A 249 17.82 -12.64 -23.62
C PHE A 249 18.31 -13.05 -25.01
N THR A 250 17.62 -12.57 -26.06
CA THR A 250 17.94 -12.83 -27.47
C THR A 250 18.63 -11.62 -28.12
N GLU A 251 19.31 -11.85 -29.27
CA GLU A 251 19.88 -10.78 -30.10
C GLU A 251 18.83 -9.75 -30.56
N GLU A 252 17.55 -10.12 -30.63
CA GLU A 252 16.46 -9.18 -30.92
C GLU A 252 16.24 -8.17 -29.78
N ILE A 253 16.33 -8.60 -28.52
CA ILE A 253 16.26 -7.71 -27.34
C ILE A 253 17.51 -6.84 -27.25
N GLU A 254 18.68 -7.37 -27.62
CA GLU A 254 19.92 -6.60 -27.74
C GLU A 254 19.80 -5.52 -28.84
N SER A 255 19.21 -5.83 -29.99
CA SER A 255 18.90 -4.85 -31.05
C SER A 255 17.84 -3.82 -30.62
N SER A 256 16.98 -4.18 -29.66
CA SER A 256 16.00 -3.28 -29.03
C SER A 256 16.63 -2.39 -27.97
N LEU A 257 17.79 -2.80 -27.42
CA LEU A 257 18.62 -2.06 -26.47
C LEU A 257 19.69 -1.21 -27.15
N GLU A 258 19.88 -1.35 -28.47
CA GLU A 258 20.50 -0.29 -29.25
C GLU A 258 19.70 0.98 -28.96
N CYS A 259 20.30 1.87 -28.17
CA CYS A 259 19.76 3.18 -27.88
C CYS A 259 19.79 3.98 -29.18
N LYS A 260 18.80 3.74 -30.05
CA LYS A 260 18.32 4.68 -31.08
C LYS A 260 17.60 5.79 -30.34
N GLY A 261 18.32 6.50 -29.47
CA GLY A 261 17.81 7.73 -28.92
C GLY A 261 17.54 8.63 -30.11
N SER A 262 16.26 8.90 -30.38
CA SER A 262 15.90 9.79 -31.49
C SER A 262 16.56 11.15 -31.25
N LEU A 263 16.86 11.90 -32.32
CA LEU A 263 17.32 13.29 -32.19
C LEU A 263 16.44 14.05 -31.19
N LYS A 264 15.12 13.84 -31.28
CA LYS A 264 14.12 14.38 -30.36
C LYS A 264 14.40 14.08 -28.89
N GLU A 265 14.77 12.85 -28.53
CA GLU A 265 15.12 12.48 -27.14
C GLU A 265 16.37 13.21 -26.64
N LEU A 266 17.39 13.37 -27.48
CA LEU A 266 18.59 14.14 -27.14
C LEU A 266 18.23 15.61 -26.89
N LEU A 267 17.43 16.21 -27.78
CA LEU A 267 17.00 17.60 -27.64
C LEU A 267 16.13 17.80 -26.39
N LEU A 268 15.19 16.88 -26.11
CA LEU A 268 14.36 16.91 -24.91
C LEU A 268 15.21 16.80 -23.64
N TYR A 269 16.19 15.91 -23.60
CA TYR A 269 17.12 15.77 -22.47
C TYR A 269 17.87 17.08 -22.21
N LEU A 270 18.46 17.68 -23.25
CA LEU A 270 19.21 18.93 -23.11
C LEU A 270 18.31 20.09 -22.69
N CYS A 271 17.11 20.20 -23.26
CA CYS A 271 16.14 21.22 -22.88
C CYS A 271 15.71 21.07 -21.41
N TYR A 272 15.46 19.84 -20.96
CA TYR A 272 15.13 19.56 -19.56
C TYR A 272 16.25 19.96 -18.61
N GLU A 273 17.51 19.60 -18.90
CA GLU A 273 18.66 19.96 -18.08
C GLU A 273 18.86 21.47 -18.01
N LEU A 274 18.68 22.19 -19.13
CA LEU A 274 18.76 23.66 -19.17
C LEU A 274 17.69 24.30 -18.29
N ARG A 275 16.43 23.86 -18.40
CA ARG A 275 15.32 24.40 -17.59
C ARG A 275 15.50 24.16 -16.09
N LYS A 276 16.19 23.08 -15.71
CA LYS A 276 16.48 22.73 -14.31
C LYS A 276 17.66 23.52 -13.72
N HIS A 277 18.52 24.10 -14.56
CA HIS A 277 19.69 24.82 -14.10
C HIS A 277 19.31 26.03 -13.23
N ASN A 278 20.02 26.25 -12.13
CA ASN A 278 19.68 27.26 -11.13
C ASN A 278 19.69 28.72 -11.66
N THR A 279 20.42 28.98 -12.74
CA THR A 279 20.47 30.30 -13.40
C THR A 279 19.53 30.44 -14.60
N ALA A 280 18.70 29.43 -14.90
CA ALA A 280 17.82 29.45 -16.07
C ALA A 280 16.58 30.33 -15.91
N TRP A 281 16.25 30.75 -14.67
CA TRP A 281 15.02 31.48 -14.33
C TRP A 281 14.67 32.68 -15.24
N PRO A 282 15.61 33.49 -15.78
CA PRO A 282 15.25 34.60 -16.69
C PRO A 282 14.85 34.16 -18.09
N PHE A 283 15.16 32.90 -18.45
CA PHE A 283 15.06 32.38 -19.82
C PHE A 283 14.00 31.26 -19.93
N LEU A 284 13.27 30.97 -18.85
CA LEU A 284 12.28 29.89 -18.81
C LEU A 284 11.06 30.17 -19.69
N GLU A 285 10.68 31.44 -19.80
CA GLU A 285 9.48 31.93 -20.48
C GLU A 285 9.83 33.18 -21.33
N PRO A 286 8.99 33.51 -22.33
CA PRO A 286 9.15 34.74 -23.11
C PRO A 286 9.13 35.99 -22.22
N VAL A 287 9.95 36.99 -22.57
CA VAL A 287 9.98 38.27 -21.84
C VAL A 287 8.64 38.99 -21.96
N ASN A 288 7.98 39.29 -20.84
CA ASN A 288 6.68 39.95 -20.86
C ASN A 288 6.82 41.43 -21.32
N ALA A 289 6.15 41.79 -22.41
CA ALA A 289 6.15 43.15 -22.95
C ALA A 289 5.58 44.22 -21.99
N ASN A 290 4.72 43.81 -21.05
CA ASN A 290 4.18 44.73 -20.03
C ASN A 290 5.19 45.01 -18.91
N ASP A 291 6.13 44.10 -18.68
CA ASP A 291 7.15 44.26 -17.64
C ASP A 291 8.39 44.96 -18.22
N VAL A 292 8.71 44.70 -19.49
CA VAL A 292 9.88 45.25 -20.20
C VAL A 292 9.45 45.83 -21.56
N HIS A 293 9.02 47.09 -21.54
CA HIS A 293 8.30 47.74 -22.64
C HIS A 293 9.10 47.92 -23.94
N ASP A 294 10.41 48.15 -23.84
CA ASP A 294 11.29 48.38 -24.99
C ASP A 294 11.96 47.10 -25.50
N TYR A 295 11.78 45.96 -24.83
CA TYR A 295 12.51 44.72 -25.14
C TYR A 295 12.35 44.29 -26.60
N TYR A 296 11.12 44.20 -27.09
CA TYR A 296 10.81 43.79 -28.46
C TYR A 296 11.11 44.87 -29.51
N THR A 297 11.40 46.09 -29.08
CA THR A 297 11.91 47.14 -29.99
C THR A 297 13.41 46.98 -30.23
N VAL A 298 14.15 46.54 -29.20
CA VAL A 298 15.59 46.32 -29.23
C VAL A 298 15.94 44.93 -29.80
N ILE A 299 15.29 43.88 -29.28
CA ILE A 299 15.52 42.48 -29.67
C ILE A 299 14.55 42.08 -30.78
N LYS A 300 15.09 41.78 -31.97
CA LYS A 300 14.31 41.47 -33.18
C LYS A 300 13.88 40.01 -33.27
N SER A 301 14.67 39.10 -32.72
CA SER A 301 14.43 37.66 -32.75
C SER A 301 14.41 37.12 -31.32
N PRO A 302 13.32 37.32 -30.55
CA PRO A 302 13.21 36.83 -29.19
C PRO A 302 13.24 35.29 -29.15
N MET A 303 13.82 34.72 -28.11
CA MET A 303 13.88 33.27 -27.89
C MET A 303 13.94 32.97 -26.39
N ASP A 304 13.42 31.80 -26.00
CA ASP A 304 13.34 31.33 -24.62
C ASP A 304 13.19 29.79 -24.56
N LEU A 305 13.38 29.20 -23.38
CA LEU A 305 13.36 27.75 -23.18
C LEU A 305 11.97 27.13 -23.27
N GLN A 306 10.88 27.89 -23.11
CA GLN A 306 9.52 27.39 -23.37
C GLN A 306 9.28 27.29 -24.88
N THR A 307 9.70 28.29 -25.65
CA THR A 307 9.65 28.25 -27.12
C THR A 307 10.51 27.12 -27.68
N ILE A 308 11.74 26.94 -27.18
CA ILE A 308 12.60 25.81 -27.59
C ILE A 308 11.91 24.47 -27.29
N GLN A 309 11.33 24.30 -26.10
CA GLN A 309 10.61 23.08 -25.74
C GLN A 309 9.45 22.81 -26.71
N HIS A 310 8.65 23.82 -27.00
CA HIS A 310 7.53 23.70 -27.95
C HIS A 310 7.99 23.31 -29.35
N LYS A 311 9.10 23.87 -29.84
CA LYS A 311 9.71 23.51 -31.13
C LYS A 311 10.17 22.05 -31.17
N ILE A 312 10.68 21.50 -30.06
CA ILE A 312 11.05 20.08 -29.96
C ILE A 312 9.79 19.20 -29.99
N GLU A 313 8.77 19.55 -29.22
CA GLU A 313 7.54 18.77 -29.11
C GLU A 313 6.79 18.68 -30.45
N THR A 314 6.83 19.77 -31.23
CA THR A 314 6.20 19.90 -32.56
C THR A 314 7.11 19.53 -33.74
N ASP A 315 8.24 18.86 -33.49
CA ASP A 315 9.17 18.35 -34.50
C ASP A 315 9.70 19.41 -35.49
N GLN A 316 9.90 20.64 -35.00
CA GLN A 316 10.43 21.74 -35.82
C GLN A 316 11.95 21.71 -35.97
N TYR A 317 12.65 20.89 -35.18
CA TYR A 317 14.10 20.69 -35.29
C TYR A 317 14.42 19.43 -36.08
N ARG A 318 15.13 19.60 -37.20
CA ARG A 318 15.64 18.53 -38.06
C ARG A 318 17.08 18.16 -37.75
N ALA A 319 17.82 19.06 -37.11
CA ALA A 319 19.20 18.86 -36.73
C ALA A 319 19.49 19.46 -35.35
N PHE A 320 20.53 18.95 -34.69
CA PHE A 320 21.00 19.46 -33.41
C PHE A 320 21.40 20.94 -33.49
N ASP A 321 22.07 21.34 -34.58
CA ASP A 321 22.60 22.69 -34.78
C ASP A 321 21.49 23.77 -34.78
N GLU A 322 20.26 23.39 -35.10
CA GLU A 322 19.11 24.31 -35.08
C GLU A 322 18.68 24.62 -33.64
N MET A 323 18.69 23.65 -32.73
CA MET A 323 18.48 23.91 -31.29
C MET A 323 19.66 24.67 -30.69
N ASP A 324 20.90 24.30 -31.06
CA ASP A 324 22.10 25.00 -30.61
C ASP A 324 22.04 26.49 -30.97
N SER A 325 21.63 26.80 -32.20
CA SER A 325 21.43 28.18 -32.66
C SER A 325 20.42 28.94 -31.80
N ASP A 326 19.29 28.32 -31.44
CA ASP A 326 18.27 28.95 -30.60
C ASP A 326 18.73 29.14 -29.15
N VAL A 327 19.51 28.20 -28.59
CA VAL A 327 20.13 28.38 -27.27
C VAL A 327 21.12 29.54 -27.32
N GLN A 328 21.97 29.64 -28.36
CA GLN A 328 22.89 30.77 -28.53
C GLN A 328 22.14 32.10 -28.76
N LEU A 329 20.95 32.07 -29.36
CA LEU A 329 20.10 33.24 -29.53
C LEU A 329 19.60 33.79 -28.18
N ILE A 330 19.21 32.91 -27.24
CA ILE A 330 18.86 33.32 -25.86
C ILE A 330 20.04 34.08 -25.21
N ILE A 331 21.25 33.53 -25.32
CA ILE A 331 22.46 34.08 -24.70
C ILE A 331 22.84 35.42 -25.33
N SER A 332 22.86 35.49 -26.67
CA SER A 332 23.22 36.71 -27.40
C SER A 332 22.20 37.83 -27.20
N ASN A 333 20.90 37.54 -27.21
CA ASN A 333 19.86 38.52 -26.89
C ASN A 333 20.01 39.06 -25.46
N CYS A 334 20.35 38.18 -24.50
CA CYS A 334 20.60 38.61 -23.13
C CYS A 334 21.75 39.63 -23.05
N TYR A 335 22.87 39.37 -23.71
CA TYR A 335 24.01 40.30 -23.73
C TYR A 335 23.76 41.58 -24.56
N ALA A 336 22.94 41.50 -25.61
CA ALA A 336 22.61 42.66 -26.43
C ALA A 336 21.69 43.63 -25.68
N TYR A 337 20.77 43.12 -24.86
CA TYR A 337 19.83 43.94 -24.11
C TYR A 337 20.35 44.37 -22.74
N ASN A 338 21.06 43.49 -22.02
CA ASN A 338 21.46 43.74 -20.63
C ASN A 338 22.91 44.24 -20.53
N PRO A 339 23.20 45.20 -19.64
CA PRO A 339 24.56 45.73 -19.49
C PRO A 339 25.54 44.65 -18.97
N PRO A 340 26.84 44.74 -19.33
CA PRO A 340 27.87 43.86 -18.82
C PRO A 340 27.90 43.84 -17.29
N GLY A 341 27.97 42.65 -16.69
CA GLY A 341 28.00 42.48 -15.24
C GLY A 341 26.64 42.46 -14.53
N SER A 342 25.53 42.70 -15.26
CA SER A 342 24.17 42.52 -14.73
C SER A 342 23.92 41.07 -14.25
N GLN A 343 22.93 40.89 -13.38
CA GLN A 343 22.53 39.56 -12.91
C GLN A 343 22.10 38.66 -14.09
N TYR A 344 21.41 39.22 -15.08
CA TYR A 344 21.01 38.52 -16.30
C TYR A 344 22.21 38.07 -17.15
N ALA A 345 23.22 38.95 -17.34
CA ALA A 345 24.45 38.60 -18.04
C ALA A 345 25.23 37.50 -17.31
N LYS A 346 25.27 37.52 -15.97
CA LYS A 346 25.88 36.44 -15.16
C LYS A 346 25.11 35.12 -15.31
N CYS A 347 23.78 35.17 -15.30
CA CYS A 347 22.92 34.00 -15.52
C CYS A 347 23.12 33.39 -16.92
N ALA A 348 23.19 34.23 -17.96
CA ALA A 348 23.45 33.81 -19.33
C ALA A 348 24.81 33.12 -19.46
N LYS A 349 25.87 33.71 -18.88
CA LYS A 349 27.20 33.10 -18.87
C LYS A 349 27.17 31.70 -18.24
N SER A 350 26.63 31.60 -17.02
CA SER A 350 26.58 30.34 -16.29
C SER A 350 25.75 29.27 -17.00
N LEU A 351 24.64 29.66 -17.66
CA LEU A 351 23.80 28.71 -18.40
C LEU A 351 24.50 28.25 -19.69
N ASN A 352 25.21 29.14 -20.39
CA ASN A 352 25.95 28.79 -21.58
C ASN A 352 27.13 27.86 -21.28
N ASP A 353 27.89 28.14 -20.21
CA ASP A 353 29.01 27.28 -19.79
C ASP A 353 28.50 25.85 -19.48
N PHE A 354 27.40 25.74 -18.73
CA PHE A 354 26.73 24.46 -18.46
C PHE A 354 26.24 23.77 -19.74
N TYR A 355 25.65 24.51 -20.67
CA TYR A 355 25.20 23.97 -21.95
C TYR A 355 26.36 23.39 -22.75
N GLN A 356 27.45 24.14 -22.89
CA GLN A 356 28.63 23.70 -23.66
C GLN A 356 29.27 22.45 -23.05
N ASP A 357 29.34 22.36 -21.72
CA ASP A 357 29.81 21.16 -21.01
C ASP A 357 28.94 19.93 -21.34
N LYS A 358 27.61 20.10 -21.36
CA LYS A 358 26.67 19.03 -21.72
C LYS A 358 26.81 18.62 -23.19
N VAL A 359 26.92 19.57 -24.11
CA VAL A 359 27.12 19.29 -25.54
C VAL A 359 28.43 18.56 -25.76
N GLN A 360 29.52 18.97 -25.10
CA GLN A 360 30.81 18.29 -25.19
C GLN A 360 30.72 16.87 -24.63
N TRP A 361 30.02 16.67 -23.51
CA TRP A 361 29.78 15.34 -22.95
C TRP A 361 28.99 14.45 -23.93
N CYS A 362 27.91 14.95 -24.52
CA CYS A 362 27.12 14.23 -25.53
C CYS A 362 27.97 13.86 -26.76
N ARG A 363 28.80 14.78 -27.27
CA ARG A 363 29.71 14.50 -28.39
C ARG A 363 30.73 13.40 -28.06
N LYS A 364 31.34 13.43 -26.86
CA LYS A 364 32.25 12.39 -26.39
C LYS A 364 31.54 11.03 -26.28
N ALA A 365 30.37 10.99 -25.65
CA ALA A 365 29.57 9.78 -25.49
C ALA A 365 29.17 9.16 -26.85
N LEU A 366 28.85 9.98 -27.85
CA LEU A 366 28.53 9.51 -29.20
C LEU A 366 29.78 9.04 -29.96
N SER A 367 30.95 9.67 -29.77
CA SER A 367 32.20 9.26 -30.40
C SER A 367 32.76 7.93 -29.89
N GLN A 368 32.52 7.59 -28.62
CA GLN A 368 32.95 6.33 -28.00
C GLN A 368 32.08 5.13 -28.39
N ARG A 369 30.97 5.37 -29.10
CA ARG A 369 30.06 4.34 -29.62
C ARG A 369 30.37 3.91 -31.05
N ARG A 370 31.32 4.56 -31.74
CA ARG A 370 31.72 4.23 -33.12
C ARG A 370 32.84 3.21 -33.18
#